data_AF-A0A357R6J4-F1
#
_entry.id   AF-A0A357R6J4-F1
#
_cell.length_a   1.000
_cell.length_b   1.000
_cell.length_c   1.000
_cell.angle_alpha   90.00
_cell.angle_beta   90.00
_cell.angle_gamma   90.00
#
_symmetry.space_group_name_H-M   'P 1'
#
loop_
_entity.id
_entity.type
_entity.pdbx_description
1 polymer ?
#
loop_
_entity_poly.entity_id
_entity_poly.type
_entity_poly.pdbx_seq_one_letter_code
_entity_poly.pdbx_strand_id
1 'polypeptide(L)'
;MLKKMLKRMPETIALAVCVCLLFATPVFGQQYKIQSGDSLWKISRAYAVSIDSLKAANNLRSDLIIAGKTIEIPTRHTVIRGESLYLLAKRYGTSIDAIAKANNIKGTIIYVGQKLIIPAVS
;
A
#
# COMPACT_ATOMS: atom_id res chain seq x y z
N MET A 1 19.41 1.91 21.94
CA MET A 1 20.18 2.61 20.87
C MET A 1 19.54 3.95 20.49
N LEU A 2 18.25 3.96 20.14
CA LEU A 2 17.47 5.16 19.79
C LEU A 2 17.52 6.31 20.83
N LYS A 3 17.32 5.98 22.13
CA LYS A 3 17.39 6.96 23.23
C LYS A 3 18.76 7.63 23.39
N LYS A 4 19.85 6.96 22.98
CA LYS A 4 21.21 7.54 23.00
C LYS A 4 21.47 8.44 21.79
N MET A 5 20.85 8.16 20.65
CA MET A 5 20.96 8.97 19.43
C MET A 5 20.20 10.29 19.58
N LEU A 6 18.99 10.26 20.16
CA LEU A 6 18.15 11.45 20.41
C LEU A 6 18.83 12.51 21.31
N LYS A 7 19.62 12.08 22.28
CA LYS A 7 20.37 12.98 23.19
C LYS A 7 21.55 13.71 22.53
N ARG A 8 21.95 13.33 21.30
CA ARG A 8 23.10 13.89 20.59
C ARG A 8 22.72 14.77 19.41
N MET A 9 21.42 14.95 19.15
CA MET A 9 20.94 15.76 18.04
C MET A 9 20.54 17.16 18.54
N PRO A 10 20.85 18.21 17.79
CA PRO A 10 20.41 19.57 18.13
C PRO A 10 18.88 19.66 18.15
N GLU A 11 18.33 20.46 19.06
CA GLU A 11 16.90 20.51 19.38
C GLU A 11 16.01 20.81 18.16
N THR A 12 16.52 21.59 17.20
CA THR A 12 15.84 21.89 15.94
C THR A 12 15.65 20.66 15.06
N ILE A 13 16.63 19.74 15.04
CA ILE A 13 16.52 18.49 14.30
C ILE A 13 15.63 17.49 15.06
N ALA A 14 15.71 17.47 16.39
CA ALA A 14 14.79 16.66 17.21
C ALA A 14 13.32 17.09 17.01
N LEU A 15 13.06 18.40 16.96
CA LEU A 15 11.73 18.96 16.72
C LEU A 15 11.23 18.66 15.30
N ALA A 16 12.07 18.83 14.27
CA ALA A 16 11.72 18.53 12.88
C ALA A 16 11.42 17.03 12.63
N VAL A 17 12.21 16.13 13.23
CA VAL A 17 11.96 14.67 13.18
C VAL A 17 10.65 14.33 13.89
N CYS A 18 10.38 14.96 15.05
CA CYS A 18 9.14 14.76 15.79
C CYS A 18 7.92 15.27 15.00
N VAL A 19 7.99 16.45 14.38
CA VAL A 19 6.93 17.01 13.53
C VAL A 19 6.64 16.13 12.31
N CYS A 20 7.67 15.57 11.66
CA CYS A 20 7.46 14.61 10.55
C CYS A 20 6.84 13.27 11.01
N LEU A 21 7.09 12.84 12.26
CA LEU A 21 6.48 11.64 12.86
C LEU A 21 5.06 11.88 13.37
N LEU A 22 4.68 13.13 13.63
CA LEU A 22 3.36 13.51 14.17
C LEU A 22 2.27 13.60 13.09
N PHE A 23 2.64 13.67 11.81
CA PHE A 23 1.70 13.69 10.68
C PHE A 23 1.93 12.46 9.78
N ALA A 24 1.39 11.31 10.19
CA ALA A 24 1.22 10.20 9.26
C ALA A 24 0.16 10.60 8.23
N THR A 25 0.60 11.14 7.08
CA THR A 25 -0.32 11.45 5.98
C THR A 25 -0.98 10.15 5.51
N PRO A 26 -2.30 10.17 5.27
CA PRO A 26 -2.94 9.03 4.64
C PRO A 26 -2.30 8.82 3.27
N VAL A 27 -1.82 7.60 3.02
CA VAL A 27 -1.26 7.23 1.72
C VAL A 27 -2.42 6.72 0.89
N PHE A 28 -3.06 7.61 0.13
CA PHE A 28 -4.09 7.17 -0.80
C PHE A 28 -3.45 6.37 -1.93
N GLY A 29 -4.05 5.22 -2.23
CA GLY A 29 -3.61 4.42 -3.36
C GLY A 29 -3.81 5.15 -4.69
N GLN A 30 -2.91 4.89 -5.63
CA GLN A 30 -2.93 5.52 -6.94
C GLN A 30 -3.86 4.76 -7.89
N GLN A 31 -4.64 5.47 -8.70
CA GLN A 31 -5.44 4.90 -9.76
C GLN A 31 -4.86 5.30 -11.13
N TYR A 32 -4.95 4.41 -12.11
CA TYR A 32 -4.44 4.63 -13.46
C TYR A 32 -5.52 4.36 -14.50
N LYS A 33 -5.77 5.32 -15.40
CA LYS A 33 -6.68 5.13 -16.54
C LYS A 33 -5.93 4.45 -17.68
N ILE A 34 -6.36 3.24 -18.02
CA ILE A 34 -5.76 2.41 -19.06
C ILE A 34 -5.91 3.11 -20.42
N GLN A 35 -4.81 3.23 -21.14
CA GLN A 35 -4.72 3.79 -22.48
C GLN A 35 -4.71 2.71 -23.55
N SER A 36 -4.98 3.09 -24.80
CA SER A 36 -4.84 2.18 -25.93
C SER A 36 -3.39 1.72 -26.08
N GLY A 37 -3.17 0.41 -26.22
CA GLY A 37 -1.84 -0.19 -26.34
C GLY A 37 -1.16 -0.50 -25.00
N ASP A 38 -1.84 -0.31 -23.87
CA ASP A 38 -1.35 -0.76 -22.57
C ASP A 38 -1.38 -2.27 -22.40
N SER A 39 -0.54 -2.74 -21.48
CA SER A 39 -0.54 -4.11 -20.97
C SER A 39 -0.23 -4.10 -19.49
N LEU A 40 -0.60 -5.17 -18.77
CA LEU A 40 -0.22 -5.32 -17.37
C LEU A 40 1.31 -5.23 -17.18
N TRP A 41 2.10 -5.72 -18.13
CA TRP A 41 3.57 -5.62 -18.08
C TRP A 41 4.06 -4.17 -18.12
N LYS A 42 3.54 -3.35 -19.05
CA LYS A 42 3.91 -1.93 -19.17
C LYS A 42 3.56 -1.17 -17.90
N ILE A 43 2.35 -1.37 -17.38
CA ILE A 43 1.84 -0.71 -16.17
C ILE A 43 2.65 -1.16 -14.95
N SER A 44 2.84 -2.48 -14.78
CA SER A 44 3.65 -3.09 -13.73
C SER A 44 5.05 -2.46 -13.66
N ARG A 45 5.71 -2.31 -14.81
CA ARG A 45 7.05 -1.72 -14.89
C ARG A 45 7.06 -0.23 -14.60
N ALA A 46 6.07 0.52 -15.09
CA ALA A 46 5.96 1.96 -14.85
C ALA A 46 5.76 2.30 -13.37
N TYR A 47 4.98 1.48 -12.66
CA TYR A 47 4.64 1.69 -11.25
C TYR A 47 5.48 0.86 -10.28
N ALA A 48 6.47 0.12 -10.77
CA ALA A 48 7.33 -0.77 -9.97
C ALA A 48 6.54 -1.76 -9.08
N VAL A 49 5.38 -2.22 -9.55
CA VAL A 49 4.56 -3.27 -8.91
C VAL A 49 4.67 -4.54 -9.72
N SER A 50 4.44 -5.71 -9.13
CA SER A 50 4.39 -6.96 -9.92
C SER A 50 3.03 -7.09 -10.63
N ILE A 51 3.01 -7.85 -11.73
CA ILE A 51 1.75 -8.24 -12.40
C ILE A 51 0.81 -8.95 -11.42
N ASP A 52 1.32 -9.87 -10.60
CA ASP A 52 0.49 -10.62 -9.65
C ASP A 52 -0.19 -9.72 -8.62
N SER A 53 0.55 -8.78 -8.03
CA SER A 53 -0.05 -7.80 -7.11
C SER A 53 -1.09 -6.92 -7.80
N LEU A 54 -0.81 -6.50 -9.03
CA LEU A 54 -1.73 -5.68 -9.82
C LEU A 54 -3.03 -6.45 -10.11
N LYS A 55 -2.93 -7.73 -10.48
CA LYS A 55 -4.08 -8.59 -10.72
C LYS A 55 -4.88 -8.85 -9.44
N ALA A 56 -4.20 -9.16 -8.35
CA ALA A 56 -4.83 -9.44 -7.06
C ALA A 56 -5.63 -8.24 -6.53
N ALA A 57 -5.06 -7.03 -6.61
CA ALA A 57 -5.76 -5.81 -6.20
C ALA A 57 -7.01 -5.51 -7.04
N ASN A 58 -6.96 -5.85 -8.34
CA ASN A 58 -8.04 -5.55 -9.28
C ASN A 58 -8.96 -6.74 -9.57
N ASN A 59 -8.84 -7.84 -8.80
CA ASN A 59 -9.60 -9.08 -9.01
C ASN A 59 -9.50 -9.64 -10.44
N LEU A 60 -8.38 -9.42 -11.13
CA LEU A 60 -8.18 -9.86 -12.50
C LEU A 60 -7.77 -11.34 -12.53
N ARG A 61 -8.52 -12.14 -13.28
CA ARG A 61 -8.22 -13.57 -13.50
C ARG A 61 -7.32 -13.82 -14.70
N SER A 62 -7.20 -12.86 -15.61
CA SER A 62 -6.35 -12.92 -16.81
C SER A 62 -5.56 -11.62 -16.97
N ASP A 63 -4.76 -11.55 -18.03
CA ASP A 63 -3.95 -10.36 -18.34
C ASP A 63 -4.70 -9.34 -19.22
N LEU A 64 -5.96 -9.64 -19.54
CA LEU A 64 -6.82 -8.77 -20.34
C LEU A 64 -7.20 -7.52 -19.53
N ILE A 65 -6.86 -6.37 -20.09
CA ILE A 65 -7.27 -5.05 -19.60
C ILE A 65 -7.97 -4.29 -20.73
N ILE A 66 -8.87 -3.38 -20.37
CA ILE A 66 -9.72 -2.66 -21.32
C ILE A 66 -9.36 -1.18 -21.27
N ALA A 67 -8.96 -0.62 -22.41
CA ALA A 67 -8.68 0.80 -22.55
C ALA A 67 -9.89 1.65 -22.12
N GLY A 68 -9.61 2.78 -21.48
CA GLY A 68 -10.60 3.67 -20.90
C GLY A 68 -11.08 3.28 -19.50
N LYS A 69 -10.90 2.03 -19.06
CA LYS A 69 -11.15 1.64 -17.67
C LYS A 69 -10.01 2.10 -16.75
N THR A 70 -10.32 2.22 -15.47
CA THR A 70 -9.34 2.50 -14.43
C THR A 70 -8.87 1.19 -13.80
N ILE A 71 -7.59 1.13 -13.47
CA ILE A 71 -6.98 0.06 -12.69
C ILE A 71 -6.37 0.67 -11.43
N GLU A 72 -6.52 -0.03 -10.30
CA GLU A 72 -5.91 0.33 -9.03
C GLU A 72 -4.44 -0.09 -9.03
N ILE A 73 -3.54 0.83 -8.64
CA ILE A 73 -2.12 0.54 -8.47
C ILE A 73 -1.88 0.20 -6.99
N PRO A 74 -1.61 -1.08 -6.66
CA PRO A 74 -1.50 -1.48 -5.26
C PRO A 74 -0.20 -1.02 -4.63
N THR A 75 -0.23 -0.84 -3.31
CA THR A 75 0.96 -0.66 -2.49
C THR A 75 1.36 -1.98 -1.84
N ARG A 76 2.66 -2.29 -1.81
CA ARG A 76 3.16 -3.42 -1.02
C ARG A 76 3.52 -2.93 0.38
N HIS A 77 2.91 -3.50 1.40
CA HIS A 77 3.15 -3.19 2.81
C HIS A 77 3.70 -4.40 3.55
N THR A 78 4.65 -4.20 4.46
CA THR A 78 5.11 -5.27 5.37
C THR A 78 4.59 -4.97 6.75
N VAL A 79 3.79 -5.87 7.31
CA VAL A 79 3.14 -5.69 8.61
C VAL A 79 4.19 -5.54 9.71
N ILE A 80 4.09 -4.47 10.50
CA ILE A 80 4.93 -4.24 11.67
C ILE A 80 4.16 -4.50 12.96
N ARG A 81 4.90 -4.60 14.07
CA ARG A 81 4.32 -4.83 15.39
C ARG A 81 3.29 -3.75 15.73
N GLY A 82 2.10 -4.18 16.13
CA GLY A 82 1.00 -3.30 16.56
C GLY A 82 0.03 -2.88 15.46
N GLU A 83 0.24 -3.32 14.21
CA GLU A 83 -0.70 -3.07 13.13
C GLU A 83 -1.86 -4.08 13.12
N SER A 84 -2.99 -3.63 12.58
CA SER A 84 -4.18 -4.45 12.28
C SER A 84 -4.70 -4.08 10.90
N LEU A 85 -5.53 -4.95 10.29
CA LEU A 85 -6.17 -4.61 9.01
C LEU A 85 -6.99 -3.32 9.09
N TYR A 86 -7.61 -3.03 10.23
CA TYR A 86 -8.34 -1.78 10.45
C TYR A 86 -7.41 -0.55 10.37
N LEU A 87 -6.28 -0.58 11.08
CA LEU A 87 -5.33 0.53 11.07
C LEU A 87 -4.70 0.73 9.69
N LEU A 88 -4.43 -0.36 8.97
CA LEU A 88 -3.91 -0.32 7.61
C LEU A 88 -4.95 0.23 6.62
N ALA A 89 -6.18 -0.27 6.67
CA ALA A 89 -7.29 0.22 5.85
C ALA A 89 -7.48 1.74 6.04
N LYS A 90 -7.50 2.20 7.29
CA LYS A 90 -7.59 3.63 7.63
C LYS A 90 -6.39 4.43 7.12
N ARG A 91 -5.16 3.91 7.27
CA ARG A 91 -3.92 4.57 6.82
C ARG A 91 -3.88 4.74 5.30
N TYR A 92 -4.29 3.71 4.57
CA TYR A 92 -4.19 3.65 3.12
C TYR A 92 -5.45 4.12 2.38
N GLY A 93 -6.49 4.51 3.13
CA GLY A 93 -7.77 4.94 2.53
C GLY A 93 -8.45 3.82 1.74
N THR A 94 -8.48 2.59 2.29
CA THR A 94 -9.15 1.43 1.69
C THR A 94 -10.00 0.70 2.75
N SER A 95 -10.56 -0.46 2.42
CA SER A 95 -11.38 -1.26 3.33
C SER A 95 -10.67 -2.53 3.82
N ILE A 96 -11.12 -3.05 4.97
CA ILE A 96 -10.63 -4.33 5.51
C ILE A 96 -10.91 -5.46 4.51
N ASP A 97 -12.09 -5.45 3.88
CA ASP A 97 -12.49 -6.46 2.89
C ASP A 97 -11.59 -6.43 1.65
N ALA A 98 -11.31 -5.24 1.10
CA ALA A 98 -10.43 -5.09 -0.05
C ALA A 98 -9.03 -5.63 0.24
N ILE A 99 -8.45 -5.31 1.40
CA ILE A 99 -7.15 -5.86 1.82
C ILE A 99 -7.25 -7.38 1.99
N ALA A 100 -8.26 -7.88 2.71
CA ALA A 100 -8.39 -9.31 2.98
C ALA A 100 -8.53 -10.11 1.67
N LYS A 101 -9.37 -9.64 0.76
CA LYS A 101 -9.60 -10.25 -0.56
C LYS A 101 -8.34 -10.26 -1.42
N ALA A 102 -7.64 -9.12 -1.54
CA ALA A 102 -6.41 -9.02 -2.33
C ALA A 102 -5.27 -9.91 -1.80
N ASN A 103 -5.34 -10.31 -0.53
CA ASN A 103 -4.34 -11.15 0.13
C ASN A 103 -4.82 -12.57 0.43
N ASN A 104 -6.02 -12.96 -0.01
CA ASN A 104 -6.65 -14.25 0.30
C ASN A 104 -6.72 -14.55 1.82
N ILE A 105 -6.90 -13.51 2.65
CA ILE A 105 -7.01 -13.64 4.10
C ILE A 105 -8.45 -13.98 4.46
N LYS A 106 -8.64 -15.00 5.29
CA LYS A 106 -9.93 -15.30 5.91
C LYS A 106 -10.00 -14.60 7.27
N GLY A 107 -11.02 -13.77 7.47
CA GLY A 107 -11.15 -12.98 8.70
C GLY A 107 -10.20 -11.78 8.73
N THR A 108 -9.61 -11.50 9.89
CA THR A 108 -8.84 -10.26 10.12
C THR A 108 -7.43 -10.45 10.68
N ILE A 109 -6.98 -11.71 10.80
CA ILE A 109 -5.68 -12.03 11.41
C ILE A 109 -4.56 -11.74 10.40
N ILE A 110 -3.56 -10.99 10.87
CA ILE A 110 -2.30 -10.74 10.17
C ILE A 110 -1.12 -10.93 11.12
N TYR A 111 0.04 -11.25 10.57
CA TYR A 111 1.25 -11.52 11.34
C TYR A 111 2.35 -10.50 11.03
N VAL A 112 3.17 -10.19 12.03
CA VAL A 112 4.35 -9.32 11.83
C VAL A 112 5.27 -9.94 10.78
N GLY A 113 5.76 -9.12 9.85
CA GLY A 113 6.57 -9.54 8.71
C GLY A 113 5.77 -10.03 7.50
N GLN A 114 4.45 -10.19 7.63
CA GLN A 114 3.58 -10.56 6.50
C GLN A 114 3.58 -9.44 5.46
N LYS A 115 3.81 -9.79 4.19
CA LYS A 115 3.72 -8.87 3.06
C LYS A 115 2.29 -8.83 2.56
N LEU A 116 1.69 -7.65 2.54
CA LEU A 116 0.34 -7.39 2.08
C LEU A 116 0.34 -6.57 0.80
N ILE A 117 -0.58 -6.91 -0.08
CA ILE A 117 -1.02 -6.12 -1.23
C ILE A 117 -2.15 -5.22 -0.72
N ILE A 118 -1.96 -3.91 -0.78
CA ILE A 118 -2.96 -2.93 -0.35
C ILE A 118 -3.56 -2.27 -1.60
N PRO A 119 -4.82 -2.59 -1.95
CA PRO A 119 -5.52 -1.99 -3.10
C PRO A 119 -5.77 -0.49 -2.91
N ALA A 120 -5.97 0.20 -4.03
CA ALA A 120 -6.12 1.65 -4.07
C ALA A 120 -7.59 2.06 -4.11
N VAL A 121 -8.17 2.23 -2.91
CA VAL A 121 -9.56 2.70 -2.68
C VAL A 121 -10.63 1.80 -3.31
N SER A 122 -11.48 1.20 -2.48
CA SER A 122 -12.70 0.48 -2.91
C SER A 122 -13.92 1.08 -2.27
#